data_AF-A0A7C4L630-F1
#
_entry.id   AF-A0A7C4L630-F1
#
_cell.length_a   1.000
_cell.length_b   1.000
_cell.length_c   1.000
_cell.angle_alpha   90.00
_cell.angle_beta   90.00
_cell.angle_gamma   90.00
#
_symmetry.space_group_name_H-M   'P 1'
#
loop_
_entity.id
_entity.type
_entity.pdbx_description
1 polymer ?
#
loop_
_entity_poly.entity_id
_entity_poly.type
_entity_poly.pdbx_seq_one_letter_code
_entity_poly.pdbx_strand_id
1 'polypeptide(L)'
;MLLNSNIKLKIITRIFLFLILFSSTYLQAYEDCNLCFNTPWTFSISSDYGPRNVTTGTWFHKGIDYRMPRNTSVTPIEKGVITNIDFSSDKGWYVDVISKDILDYKRIWHYYHIFSGITKTLPVYSCQTLPCTSGNKTWELKNATLVNPNNENDIKYSLVIIQWNGNYALNVYCIGNLELENLNIRNADGTYIMSNNTTRAITRSDVDVGVPFAPSGNSGISGSYHLHLGVNNGDDNPLRYLIHTPDINPTVVINNPPDRHIFMR
;
A
#
# COMPACT_ATOMS: atom_id res chain seq x y z
N MET A 1 69.15 11.50 7.50
CA MET A 1 68.49 10.40 8.25
C MET A 1 67.53 9.69 7.29
N LEU A 2 67.99 8.62 6.65
CA LEU A 2 67.22 7.85 5.68
C LEU A 2 66.22 6.97 6.44
N LEU A 3 64.95 7.35 6.49
CA LEU A 3 63.91 6.42 6.95
C LEU A 3 63.91 5.21 6.01
N ASN A 4 64.21 4.05 6.59
CA ASN A 4 64.25 2.73 5.99
C ASN A 4 63.04 2.51 5.06
N SER A 5 63.25 2.17 3.79
CA SER A 5 62.21 2.13 2.75
C SER A 5 61.02 1.23 3.13
N ASN A 6 61.28 0.20 3.94
CA ASN A 6 60.28 -0.71 4.50
C ASN A 6 59.28 -0.04 5.46
N ILE A 7 59.67 1.03 6.15
CA ILE A 7 58.79 1.79 7.05
C ILE A 7 57.88 2.72 6.23
N LYS A 8 58.44 3.38 5.20
CA LYS A 8 57.65 4.23 4.28
C LYS A 8 56.58 3.43 3.55
N LEU A 9 56.91 2.23 3.06
CA LEU A 9 55.95 1.37 2.38
C LEU A 9 54.80 0.95 3.30
N LYS A 10 55.10 0.50 4.53
CA LYS A 10 54.07 0.10 5.53
C LYS A 10 53.14 1.25 5.93
N ILE A 11 53.64 2.48 6.04
CA ILE A 11 52.82 3.66 6.35
C ILE A 11 51.91 4.00 5.17
N ILE A 12 52.43 3.97 3.93
CA ILE A 12 51.63 4.21 2.72
C ILE A 12 50.53 3.16 2.57
N THR A 13 50.83 1.87 2.78
CA THR A 13 49.84 0.79 2.69
C THR A 13 48.74 0.95 3.74
N ARG A 14 49.07 1.37 4.98
CA ARG A 14 48.09 1.59 6.05
C ARG A 14 47.19 2.80 5.77
N ILE A 15 47.74 3.89 5.25
CA ILE A 15 46.96 5.08 4.85
C ILE A 15 46.03 4.73 3.70
N PHE A 16 46.49 3.94 2.73
CA PHE A 16 45.66 3.47 1.60
C PHE A 16 44.52 2.55 2.07
N LEU A 17 44.78 1.64 3.02
CA LEU A 17 43.74 0.79 3.60
C LEU A 17 42.70 1.60 4.40
N PHE A 18 43.14 2.63 5.13
CA PHE A 18 42.27 3.51 5.90
C PHE A 18 41.40 4.40 4.98
N LEU A 19 41.96 4.86 3.86
CA LEU A 19 41.22 5.60 2.82
C LEU A 19 40.20 4.70 2.10
N ILE A 20 40.52 3.44 1.82
CA ILE A 20 39.55 2.49 1.25
C ILE A 20 38.40 2.27 2.24
N LEU A 21 38.69 2.04 3.52
CA LEU A 21 37.67 1.85 4.56
C LEU A 21 36.80 3.11 4.79
N PHE A 22 37.37 4.32 4.70
CA PHE A 22 36.60 5.57 4.76
C PHE A 22 35.83 5.89 3.48
N SER A 23 36.32 5.44 2.31
CA SER A 23 35.57 5.59 1.05
C SER A 23 34.40 4.62 0.96
N SER A 24 34.47 3.45 1.61
CA SER A 24 33.36 2.49 1.67
C SER A 24 32.25 2.91 2.63
N THR A 25 32.53 3.74 3.64
CA THR A 25 31.46 4.30 4.51
C THR A 25 30.81 5.54 3.90
N TYR A 26 31.52 6.29 3.06
CA TYR A 26 30.95 7.46 2.37
C TYR A 26 29.97 7.12 1.25
N LEU A 27 30.01 5.91 0.69
CA LEU A 27 29.08 5.48 -0.35
C LEU A 27 27.71 5.01 0.18
N GLN A 28 27.54 4.89 1.50
CA GLN A 28 26.30 4.38 2.10
C GLN A 28 25.37 5.49 2.62
N ALA A 29 25.77 6.75 2.48
CA ALA A 29 24.95 7.93 2.79
C ALA A 29 24.38 8.60 1.53
N TYR A 30 24.53 7.97 0.35
CA TYR A 30 24.00 8.48 -0.91
C TYR A 30 22.59 7.92 -1.14
N GLU A 31 21.61 8.77 -0.79
CA GLU A 31 20.19 8.74 -1.16
C GLU A 31 19.30 7.68 -0.49
N ASP A 32 18.66 8.07 0.61
CA ASP A 32 17.39 7.48 1.09
C ASP A 32 16.29 7.47 0.01
N CYS A 33 16.48 8.12 -1.16
CA CYS A 33 15.45 8.34 -2.17
C CYS A 33 15.70 7.75 -3.55
N ASN A 34 16.73 6.91 -3.74
CA ASN A 34 16.95 6.19 -5.01
C ASN A 34 15.84 5.14 -5.33
N LEU A 35 14.92 4.90 -4.40
CA LEU A 35 13.75 4.02 -4.53
C LEU A 35 12.44 4.70 -4.11
N CYS A 36 12.39 6.04 -4.06
CA CYS A 36 11.17 6.75 -3.72
C CYS A 36 10.14 6.68 -4.86
N PHE A 37 8.91 6.34 -4.55
CA PHE A 37 7.77 6.41 -5.45
C PHE A 37 7.12 7.79 -5.37
N ASN A 38 6.61 8.28 -6.50
CA ASN A 38 5.68 9.40 -6.44
C ASN A 38 4.45 8.98 -5.65
N THR A 39 4.02 9.82 -4.70
CA THR A 39 2.72 9.62 -4.06
C THR A 39 1.65 9.69 -5.15
N PRO A 40 0.83 8.65 -5.38
CA PRO A 40 -0.08 8.63 -6.53
C PRO A 40 -1.28 9.58 -6.41
N TRP A 41 -1.41 10.27 -5.27
CA TRP A 41 -2.54 11.12 -4.91
C TRP A 41 -2.03 12.46 -4.36
N THR A 42 -2.87 13.48 -4.43
CA THR A 42 -2.54 14.86 -4.00
C THR A 42 -3.18 15.24 -2.65
N PHE A 43 -3.76 14.28 -1.94
CA PHE A 43 -4.41 14.53 -0.65
C PHE A 43 -3.37 14.83 0.44
N SER A 44 -3.72 15.72 1.37
CA SER A 44 -2.88 16.00 2.53
C SER A 44 -2.87 14.84 3.52
N ILE A 45 -1.73 14.61 4.15
CA ILE A 45 -1.62 13.73 5.31
C ILE A 45 -2.39 14.36 6.49
N SER A 46 -3.33 13.60 7.06
CA SER A 46 -4.09 13.95 8.28
C SER A 46 -3.45 13.46 9.57
N SER A 47 -2.63 12.40 9.50
CA SER A 47 -2.05 11.73 10.65
C SER A 47 -0.77 10.99 10.24
N ASP A 48 0.36 11.32 10.86
CA ASP A 48 1.68 10.77 10.51
C ASP A 48 1.97 9.40 11.13
N TYR A 49 3.00 8.73 10.66
CA TYR A 49 3.50 7.51 11.29
C TYR A 49 4.14 7.82 12.65
N GLY A 50 3.94 6.96 13.65
CA GLY A 50 4.68 7.03 14.91
C GLY A 50 3.85 7.08 16.19
N PRO A 51 4.50 7.35 17.34
CA PRO A 51 3.85 7.29 18.65
C PRO A 51 2.83 8.41 18.83
N ARG A 52 1.83 8.14 19.66
CA ARG A 52 0.76 9.06 20.06
C ARG A 52 0.55 8.97 21.56
N ASN A 53 0.49 10.13 22.20
CA ASN A 53 0.01 10.25 23.56
C ASN A 53 -1.50 10.46 23.53
N VAL A 54 -2.25 9.53 24.11
CA VAL A 54 -3.71 9.62 24.26
C VAL A 54 -4.08 9.55 25.74
N THR A 55 -5.28 9.99 26.09
CA THR A 55 -5.73 10.10 27.49
C THR A 55 -5.63 8.78 28.27
N THR A 56 -5.73 7.63 27.59
CA THR A 56 -5.69 6.29 28.18
C THR A 56 -4.35 5.58 28.05
N GLY A 57 -3.29 6.25 27.55
CA GLY A 57 -1.95 5.67 27.41
C GLY A 57 -1.22 6.10 26.15
N THR A 58 -0.35 5.23 25.64
CA THR A 58 0.39 5.45 24.39
C THR A 58 -0.03 4.43 23.36
N TRP A 59 -0.27 4.87 22.12
CA TRP A 59 -0.46 3.98 20.99
C TRP A 59 0.46 4.38 19.85
N PHE A 60 0.71 3.46 18.91
CA PHE A 60 1.61 3.69 17.79
C PHE A 60 0.83 3.61 16.49
N HIS A 61 0.87 4.69 15.71
CA HIS A 61 0.21 4.75 14.41
C HIS A 61 1.11 4.10 13.35
N LYS A 62 0.71 2.91 12.90
CA LYS A 62 1.46 1.99 12.02
C LYS A 62 1.34 2.31 10.52
N GLY A 63 1.12 3.57 10.19
CA GLY A 63 0.98 4.05 8.81
C GLY A 63 0.82 5.56 8.76
N ILE A 64 0.42 6.08 7.61
CA ILE A 64 0.03 7.47 7.42
C ILE A 64 -1.42 7.52 6.93
N ASP A 65 -2.19 8.49 7.40
CA ASP A 65 -3.57 8.69 6.96
C ASP A 65 -3.65 9.86 6.01
N TYR A 66 -4.23 9.66 4.82
CA TYR A 66 -4.53 10.73 3.88
C TYR A 66 -5.99 11.15 3.99
N ARG A 67 -6.28 12.45 3.98
CA ARG A 67 -7.65 13.01 3.95
C ARG A 67 -8.32 12.76 2.60
N MET A 68 -8.60 11.51 2.31
CA MET A 68 -9.14 11.05 1.04
C MET A 68 -10.67 10.92 1.14
N PRO A 69 -11.45 11.72 0.37
CA PRO A 69 -12.90 11.64 0.37
C PRO A 69 -13.39 10.26 -0.05
N ARG A 70 -14.59 9.89 0.38
CA ARG A 70 -15.28 8.65 -0.03
C ARG A 70 -15.22 8.43 -1.55
N ASN A 71 -15.10 7.17 -1.97
CA ASN A 71 -15.21 6.74 -3.36
C ASN A 71 -14.17 7.40 -4.28
N THR A 72 -13.07 7.91 -3.71
CA THR A 72 -11.91 8.31 -4.48
C THR A 72 -11.18 7.05 -4.93
N SER A 73 -10.76 7.03 -6.19
CA SER A 73 -9.99 5.93 -6.75
C SER A 73 -8.63 5.82 -6.05
N VAL A 74 -8.38 4.66 -5.43
CA VAL A 74 -7.08 4.30 -4.85
C VAL A 74 -6.27 3.58 -5.92
N THR A 75 -5.08 4.09 -6.18
CA THR A 75 -4.08 3.52 -7.07
C THR A 75 -2.91 2.97 -6.25
N PRO A 76 -2.24 1.91 -6.71
CA PRO A 76 -1.14 1.31 -5.95
C PRO A 76 0.09 2.21 -6.00
N ILE A 77 0.88 2.22 -4.92
CA ILE A 77 2.18 2.91 -4.84
C ILE A 77 3.17 2.33 -5.84
N GLU A 78 3.22 1.00 -5.94
CA GLU A 78 4.10 0.28 -6.85
C GLU A 78 3.37 -0.91 -7.48
N LYS A 79 3.93 -1.43 -8.57
CA LYS A 79 3.39 -2.63 -9.22
C LYS A 79 3.49 -3.83 -8.29
N GLY A 80 2.42 -4.59 -8.21
CA GLY A 80 2.36 -5.71 -7.28
C GLY A 80 1.22 -6.66 -7.53
N VAL A 81 1.08 -7.60 -6.62
CA VAL A 81 0.03 -8.62 -6.60
C VAL A 81 -0.78 -8.42 -5.31
N ILE A 82 -2.11 -8.40 -5.43
CA ILE A 82 -2.99 -8.39 -4.26
C ILE A 82 -2.81 -9.70 -3.50
N THR A 83 -2.40 -9.65 -2.24
CA THR A 83 -2.25 -10.84 -1.39
C THR A 83 -3.42 -11.04 -0.44
N ASN A 84 -4.17 -9.98 -0.16
CA ASN A 84 -5.30 -10.04 0.76
C ASN A 84 -6.42 -9.09 0.35
N ILE A 85 -7.66 -9.53 0.54
CA ILE A 85 -8.87 -8.71 0.50
C ILE A 85 -9.74 -9.19 1.65
N ASP A 86 -9.79 -8.44 2.75
CA ASP A 86 -10.54 -8.86 3.94
C ASP A 86 -11.02 -7.66 4.77
N PHE A 87 -11.70 -7.96 5.87
CA PHE A 87 -12.23 -7.01 6.83
C PHE A 87 -11.72 -7.32 8.24
N SER A 88 -11.28 -6.29 8.95
CA SER A 88 -11.17 -6.30 10.41
C SER A 88 -11.77 -5.02 10.99
N SER A 89 -12.18 -5.03 12.27
CA SER A 89 -12.82 -3.86 12.87
C SER A 89 -11.89 -2.64 12.96
N ASP A 90 -10.60 -2.89 13.18
CA ASP A 90 -9.55 -1.87 13.27
C ASP A 90 -9.10 -1.35 11.91
N LYS A 91 -9.01 -2.19 10.88
CA LYS A 91 -8.54 -1.81 9.53
C LYS A 91 -9.67 -1.45 8.58
N GLY A 92 -10.91 -1.78 8.93
CA GLY A 92 -12.02 -1.81 7.99
C GLY A 92 -11.85 -2.89 6.94
N TRP A 93 -12.46 -2.69 5.78
CA TRP A 93 -12.06 -3.42 4.58
C TRP A 93 -10.67 -2.94 4.17
N TYR A 94 -9.82 -3.89 3.81
CA TYR A 94 -8.45 -3.62 3.42
C TYR A 94 -7.99 -4.50 2.26
N VAL A 95 -6.96 -4.00 1.58
CA VAL A 95 -6.20 -4.74 0.59
C VAL A 95 -4.73 -4.68 0.94
N ASP A 96 -4.05 -5.82 0.87
CA ASP A 96 -2.60 -5.91 0.95
C ASP A 96 -2.04 -6.19 -0.45
N VAL A 97 -0.98 -5.49 -0.83
CA VAL A 97 -0.29 -5.64 -2.12
C VAL A 97 1.18 -5.93 -1.89
N ILE A 98 1.68 -7.04 -2.43
CA ILE A 98 3.11 -7.35 -2.42
C ILE A 98 3.77 -6.87 -3.71
N SER A 99 4.91 -6.18 -3.59
CA SER A 99 5.67 -5.66 -4.73
C SER A 99 6.20 -6.77 -5.65
N LYS A 100 6.15 -6.55 -6.97
CA LYS A 100 6.65 -7.51 -7.98
C LYS A 100 8.08 -7.23 -8.46
N ASP A 101 8.51 -5.97 -8.42
CA ASP A 101 9.67 -5.49 -9.19
C ASP A 101 11.01 -5.48 -8.42
N ILE A 102 11.03 -5.91 -7.14
CA ILE A 102 12.27 -6.00 -6.35
C ILE A 102 12.56 -7.45 -5.97
N LEU A 103 13.68 -7.96 -6.49
CA LEU A 103 14.13 -9.35 -6.28
C LEU A 103 14.64 -9.60 -4.86
N ASP A 104 15.22 -8.59 -4.21
CA ASP A 104 15.91 -8.79 -2.92
C ASP A 104 15.12 -8.30 -1.69
N TYR A 105 14.13 -7.43 -1.88
CA TYR A 105 13.29 -6.88 -0.80
C TYR A 105 11.86 -6.62 -1.28
N LYS A 106 10.96 -7.58 -1.02
CA LYS A 106 9.53 -7.39 -1.29
C LYS A 106 8.91 -6.52 -0.21
N ARG A 107 8.29 -5.41 -0.60
CA ARG A 107 7.44 -4.62 0.29
C ARG A 107 6.02 -5.14 0.24
N ILE A 108 5.34 -5.02 1.38
CA ILE A 108 3.90 -5.24 1.46
C ILE A 108 3.26 -3.90 1.79
N TRP A 109 2.46 -3.38 0.88
CA TRP A 109 1.66 -2.18 1.08
C TRP A 109 0.29 -2.53 1.60
N HIS A 110 -0.16 -1.75 2.58
CA HIS A 110 -1.42 -1.95 3.29
C HIS A 110 -2.34 -0.78 3.00
N TYR A 111 -3.48 -1.03 2.38
CA TYR A 111 -4.49 -0.02 2.04
C TYR A 111 -5.75 -0.29 2.86
N TYR A 112 -5.92 0.46 3.94
CA TYR A 112 -6.98 0.26 4.93
C TYR A 112 -8.11 1.25 4.74
N HIS A 113 -9.25 0.96 5.38
CA HIS A 113 -10.46 1.77 5.34
C HIS A 113 -11.00 2.01 3.92
N ILE A 114 -10.69 1.09 2.98
CA ILE A 114 -11.33 1.10 1.66
C ILE A 114 -12.82 0.78 1.84
N PHE A 115 -13.68 1.26 0.93
CA PHE A 115 -15.13 1.17 1.08
C PHE A 115 -15.68 1.79 2.40
N SER A 116 -17.01 1.90 2.49
CA SER A 116 -17.70 2.44 3.68
C SER A 116 -18.42 1.35 4.47
N GLY A 117 -18.52 1.54 5.79
CA GLY A 117 -19.30 0.68 6.67
C GLY A 117 -18.50 0.07 7.82
N ILE A 118 -19.15 -0.18 8.95
CA ILE A 118 -18.49 -0.63 10.18
C ILE A 118 -18.54 -2.15 10.40
N THR A 119 -19.11 -2.91 9.45
CA THR A 119 -19.31 -4.36 9.53
C THR A 119 -18.82 -5.07 8.27
N LYS A 120 -18.56 -6.39 8.39
CA LYS A 120 -18.23 -7.30 7.28
C LYS A 120 -19.46 -7.70 6.45
N THR A 121 -20.40 -6.78 6.23
CA THR A 121 -21.62 -7.07 5.45
C THR A 121 -21.33 -6.96 3.96
N LEU A 122 -21.74 -7.95 3.17
CA LEU A 122 -21.56 -8.01 1.71
C LEU A 122 -22.92 -8.11 1.01
N PRO A 123 -23.07 -7.59 -0.22
CA PRO A 123 -22.08 -6.80 -0.96
C PRO A 123 -21.91 -5.38 -0.36
N VAL A 124 -20.76 -4.77 -0.61
CA VAL A 124 -20.50 -3.36 -0.27
C VAL A 124 -20.43 -2.55 -1.56
N TYR A 125 -21.17 -1.45 -1.61
CA TYR A 125 -21.17 -0.53 -2.74
C TYR A 125 -20.46 0.77 -2.37
N SER A 126 -19.65 1.29 -3.29
CA SER A 126 -19.10 2.65 -3.20
C SER A 126 -19.53 3.48 -4.41
N CYS A 127 -19.90 4.73 -4.13
CA CYS A 127 -20.45 5.69 -5.09
C CYS A 127 -20.21 7.12 -4.58
N GLN A 128 -20.33 8.11 -5.46
CA GLN A 128 -20.15 9.52 -5.09
C GLN A 128 -21.27 10.02 -4.16
N THR A 129 -22.53 9.71 -4.51
CA THR A 129 -23.74 10.23 -3.86
C THR A 129 -24.48 9.16 -3.09
N LEU A 130 -24.73 9.40 -1.79
CA LEU A 130 -25.51 8.48 -0.96
C LEU A 130 -27.02 8.55 -1.25
N PRO A 131 -27.77 7.46 -1.05
CA PRO A 131 -27.28 6.13 -0.67
C PRO A 131 -26.62 5.39 -1.84
N CYS A 132 -25.59 4.59 -1.55
CA CYS A 132 -25.02 3.68 -2.55
C CYS A 132 -25.85 2.41 -2.64
N THR A 133 -26.21 2.05 -3.87
CA THR A 133 -27.06 0.92 -4.21
C THR A 133 -26.44 0.17 -5.39
N SER A 134 -27.02 -0.97 -5.74
CA SER A 134 -26.62 -1.72 -6.93
C SER A 134 -26.77 -0.90 -8.24
N GLY A 135 -27.66 0.10 -8.27
CA GLY A 135 -27.97 0.89 -9.46
C GLY A 135 -27.10 2.13 -9.68
N ASN A 136 -26.38 2.62 -8.66
CA ASN A 136 -25.53 3.82 -8.76
C ASN A 136 -24.09 3.60 -8.27
N LYS A 137 -23.70 2.34 -8.01
CA LYS A 137 -22.34 1.97 -7.63
C LYS A 137 -21.35 2.29 -8.74
N THR A 138 -20.17 2.77 -8.34
CA THR A 138 -18.96 2.78 -9.19
C THR A 138 -17.97 1.69 -8.78
N TRP A 139 -18.11 1.18 -7.55
CA TRP A 139 -17.34 0.07 -7.04
C TRP A 139 -18.24 -0.91 -6.27
N GLU A 140 -17.90 -2.19 -6.33
CA GLU A 140 -18.55 -3.27 -5.59
C GLU A 140 -17.52 -4.20 -4.99
N LEU A 141 -17.70 -4.55 -3.71
CA LEU A 141 -17.02 -5.67 -3.08
C LEU A 141 -18.05 -6.76 -2.78
N LYS A 142 -17.81 -7.97 -3.28
CA LYS A 142 -18.74 -9.10 -3.12
C LYS A 142 -18.02 -10.44 -3.06
N ASN A 143 -18.70 -11.45 -2.51
CA ASN A 143 -18.38 -12.83 -2.82
C ASN A 143 -18.80 -13.14 -4.26
N ALA A 144 -17.91 -13.73 -5.02
CA ALA A 144 -18.14 -14.10 -6.41
C ALA A 144 -17.97 -15.61 -6.62
N THR A 145 -18.85 -16.14 -7.47
CA THR A 145 -18.67 -17.45 -8.10
C THR A 145 -17.82 -17.25 -9.34
N LEU A 146 -16.64 -17.85 -9.34
CA LEU A 146 -15.66 -17.75 -10.41
C LEU A 146 -15.66 -19.05 -11.21
N VAL A 147 -15.68 -18.95 -12.53
CA VAL A 147 -15.81 -20.10 -13.44
C VAL A 147 -14.67 -20.07 -14.45
N ASN A 148 -13.98 -21.19 -14.63
CA ASN A 148 -12.95 -21.32 -15.64
C ASN A 148 -13.53 -21.19 -17.05
N PRO A 149 -13.05 -20.26 -17.90
CA PRO A 149 -13.58 -20.08 -19.25
C PRO A 149 -13.45 -21.32 -20.14
N ASN A 150 -12.52 -22.23 -19.82
CA ASN A 150 -12.25 -23.45 -20.59
C ASN A 150 -12.90 -24.69 -19.96
N ASN A 151 -13.48 -24.59 -18.76
CA ASN A 151 -14.13 -25.70 -18.06
C ASN A 151 -15.20 -25.17 -17.09
N GLU A 152 -16.47 -25.17 -17.51
CA GLU A 152 -17.56 -24.60 -16.71
C GLU A 152 -17.85 -25.35 -15.38
N ASN A 153 -17.29 -26.55 -15.20
CA ASN A 153 -17.37 -27.32 -13.96
C ASN A 153 -16.28 -26.94 -12.94
N ASP A 154 -15.23 -26.23 -13.36
CA ASP A 154 -14.19 -25.72 -12.48
C ASP A 154 -14.65 -24.39 -11.88
N ILE A 155 -15.25 -24.50 -10.69
CA ILE A 155 -15.88 -23.40 -9.97
C ILE A 155 -15.08 -23.10 -8.71
N LYS A 156 -14.74 -21.81 -8.53
CA LYS A 156 -14.05 -21.27 -7.36
C LYS A 156 -14.91 -20.17 -6.71
N TYR A 157 -14.57 -19.82 -5.48
CA TYR A 157 -15.22 -18.74 -4.75
C TYR A 157 -14.17 -17.81 -4.17
N SER A 158 -14.35 -16.50 -4.34
CA SER A 158 -13.45 -15.51 -3.79
C SER A 158 -14.16 -14.18 -3.56
N LEU A 159 -13.59 -13.36 -2.69
CA LEU A 159 -13.93 -11.94 -2.65
C LEU A 159 -13.34 -11.25 -3.88
N VAL A 160 -14.14 -10.41 -4.51
CA VAL A 160 -13.70 -9.60 -5.64
C VAL A 160 -14.06 -8.14 -5.44
N ILE A 161 -13.16 -7.26 -5.85
CA ILE A 161 -13.40 -5.82 -6.00
C ILE A 161 -13.67 -5.56 -7.48
N ILE A 162 -14.85 -5.04 -7.80
CA ILE A 162 -15.26 -4.73 -9.16
C ILE A 162 -15.35 -3.21 -9.31
N GLN A 163 -14.64 -2.69 -10.31
CA GLN A 163 -14.83 -1.32 -10.78
C GLN A 163 -15.85 -1.32 -11.91
N TRP A 164 -16.90 -0.52 -11.80
CA TRP A 164 -17.98 -0.45 -12.77
C TRP A 164 -17.87 0.79 -13.66
N ASN A 165 -18.19 0.62 -14.94
CA ASN A 165 -18.49 1.70 -15.88
C ASN A 165 -19.87 1.42 -16.50
N GLY A 166 -20.90 2.02 -15.91
CA GLY A 166 -22.29 1.67 -16.21
C GLY A 166 -22.56 0.20 -15.86
N ASN A 167 -23.01 -0.58 -16.85
CA ASN A 167 -23.34 -1.99 -16.69
C ASN A 167 -22.16 -2.94 -16.89
N TYR A 168 -20.97 -2.43 -17.21
CA TYR A 168 -19.79 -3.25 -17.50
C TYR A 168 -18.75 -3.13 -16.39
N ALA A 169 -18.10 -4.25 -16.09
CA ALA A 169 -16.94 -4.27 -15.21
C ALA A 169 -15.71 -3.80 -15.99
N LEU A 170 -15.13 -2.68 -15.56
CA LEU A 170 -13.87 -2.17 -16.11
C LEU A 170 -12.68 -3.00 -15.62
N ASN A 171 -12.66 -3.31 -14.33
CA ASN A 171 -11.65 -4.15 -13.69
C ASN A 171 -12.32 -5.05 -12.65
N VAL A 172 -11.81 -6.28 -12.50
CA VAL A 172 -12.21 -7.21 -11.43
C VAL A 172 -10.98 -7.75 -10.74
N TYR A 173 -10.75 -7.29 -9.51
CA TYR A 173 -9.61 -7.67 -8.70
C TYR A 173 -9.94 -8.80 -7.73
N CYS A 174 -9.06 -9.78 -7.62
CA CYS A 174 -9.10 -10.88 -6.65
C CYS A 174 -7.73 -11.03 -5.96
N ILE A 175 -7.65 -11.89 -4.94
CA ILE A 175 -6.36 -12.28 -4.37
C ILE A 175 -5.50 -13.04 -5.39
N GLY A 176 -4.20 -12.85 -5.33
CA GLY A 176 -3.17 -13.50 -6.12
C GLY A 176 -3.09 -14.98 -5.80
N ASN A 177 -3.70 -15.76 -6.68
CA ASN A 177 -3.68 -17.20 -6.69
C ASN A 177 -3.91 -17.62 -8.14
N LEU A 178 -3.02 -18.45 -8.69
CA LEU A 178 -3.11 -18.90 -10.08
C LEU A 178 -4.45 -19.59 -10.39
N GLU A 179 -5.13 -20.14 -9.38
CA GLU A 179 -6.46 -20.74 -9.53
C GLU A 179 -7.62 -19.73 -9.53
N LEU A 180 -7.38 -18.46 -9.20
CA LEU A 180 -8.42 -17.43 -9.09
C LEU A 180 -8.33 -16.37 -10.17
N GLU A 181 -7.27 -16.37 -10.97
CA GLU A 181 -7.04 -15.42 -12.06
C GLU A 181 -7.63 -15.91 -13.39
N ASN A 182 -7.97 -14.97 -14.27
CA ASN A 182 -8.55 -15.23 -15.59
C ASN A 182 -9.86 -16.03 -15.56
N LEU A 183 -10.61 -15.97 -14.45
CA LEU A 183 -11.90 -16.64 -14.30
C LEU A 183 -13.05 -15.68 -14.60
N ASN A 184 -14.11 -16.18 -15.22
CA ASN A 184 -15.34 -15.42 -15.42
C ASN A 184 -16.17 -15.35 -14.14
N ILE A 185 -16.91 -14.25 -13.96
CA ILE A 185 -17.75 -14.04 -12.77
C ILE A 185 -19.19 -14.39 -13.12
N ARG A 186 -19.74 -15.43 -12.49
CA ARG A 186 -21.11 -15.89 -12.71
C ARG A 186 -22.06 -15.32 -11.65
N ASN A 187 -23.17 -14.73 -12.09
CA ASN A 187 -24.26 -14.26 -11.26
C ASN A 187 -25.11 -15.45 -10.75
N ALA A 188 -25.94 -15.19 -9.74
CA ALA A 188 -26.80 -16.21 -9.15
C ALA A 188 -27.86 -16.76 -10.13
N ASP A 189 -28.26 -15.96 -11.12
CA ASP A 189 -29.19 -16.34 -12.19
C ASP A 189 -28.52 -17.11 -13.34
N GLY A 190 -27.22 -17.42 -13.24
CA GLY A 190 -26.44 -18.12 -14.25
C GLY A 190 -25.86 -17.22 -15.35
N THR A 191 -26.21 -15.93 -15.39
CA THR A 191 -25.60 -14.97 -16.32
C THR A 191 -24.16 -14.62 -15.89
N TYR A 192 -23.41 -13.95 -16.77
CA TYR A 192 -22.03 -13.54 -16.47
C TYR A 192 -21.92 -12.02 -16.39
N ILE A 193 -21.01 -11.55 -15.52
CA ILE A 193 -20.58 -10.15 -15.55
C ILE A 193 -19.78 -9.91 -16.82
N MET A 194 -20.08 -8.81 -17.50
CA MET A 194 -19.51 -8.47 -18.80
C MET A 194 -18.55 -7.28 -18.67
N SER A 195 -17.46 -7.28 -19.43
CA SER A 195 -16.55 -6.13 -19.55
C SER A 195 -16.92 -5.22 -20.73
N ASN A 196 -17.69 -5.75 -21.69
CA ASN A 196 -18.33 -5.01 -22.78
C ASN A 196 -19.51 -5.85 -23.33
N ASN A 197 -20.13 -5.43 -24.45
CA ASN A 197 -21.27 -6.15 -25.04
C ASN A 197 -21.04 -7.63 -25.40
N THR A 198 -19.79 -8.03 -25.63
CA THR A 198 -19.44 -9.34 -26.19
C THR A 198 -18.47 -10.13 -25.33
N THR A 199 -17.82 -9.48 -24.37
CA THR A 199 -16.72 -10.05 -23.59
C THR A 199 -17.12 -10.18 -22.13
N ARG A 200 -17.00 -11.39 -21.58
CA ARG A 200 -17.14 -11.64 -20.15
C ARG A 200 -15.98 -10.99 -19.40
N ALA A 201 -16.26 -10.40 -18.24
CA ALA A 201 -15.22 -9.91 -17.37
C ALA A 201 -14.38 -11.09 -16.83
N ILE A 202 -13.11 -10.83 -16.57
CA ILE A 202 -12.17 -11.80 -15.99
C ILE A 202 -11.52 -11.21 -14.75
N THR A 203 -11.20 -12.07 -13.79
CA THR A 203 -10.45 -11.71 -12.58
C THR A 203 -8.96 -11.51 -12.86
N ARG A 204 -8.33 -10.59 -12.11
CA ARG A 204 -6.88 -10.35 -12.08
C ARG A 204 -6.44 -10.05 -10.65
N SER A 205 -5.18 -10.33 -10.34
CA SER A 205 -4.58 -9.98 -9.03
C SER A 205 -3.48 -8.93 -9.13
N ASP A 206 -2.84 -8.82 -10.31
CA ASP A 206 -1.82 -7.82 -10.60
C ASP A 206 -2.44 -6.41 -10.57
N VAL A 207 -1.80 -5.50 -9.84
CA VAL A 207 -2.10 -4.06 -9.81
C VAL A 207 -0.94 -3.29 -10.43
N ASP A 208 -1.28 -2.30 -11.25
CA ASP A 208 -0.32 -1.48 -11.97
C ASP A 208 -0.39 -0.03 -11.48
N VAL A 209 0.76 0.65 -11.42
CA VAL A 209 0.84 2.06 -11.03
C VAL A 209 -0.08 2.89 -11.93
N GLY A 210 -0.89 3.76 -11.30
CA GLY A 210 -1.85 4.62 -12.00
C GLY A 210 -3.18 3.94 -12.36
N VAL A 211 -3.33 2.63 -12.17
CA VAL A 211 -4.61 1.92 -12.39
C VAL A 211 -5.35 1.78 -11.05
N PRO A 212 -6.58 2.34 -10.91
CA PRO A 212 -7.35 2.18 -9.69
C PRO A 212 -7.71 0.72 -9.41
N PHE A 213 -7.61 0.30 -8.15
CA PHE A 213 -7.95 -1.06 -7.74
C PHE A 213 -8.95 -1.15 -6.58
N ALA A 214 -9.20 -0.04 -5.88
CA ALA A 214 -10.21 0.04 -4.83
C ALA A 214 -10.73 1.49 -4.67
N PRO A 215 -11.91 1.69 -4.05
CA PRO A 215 -12.35 2.99 -3.58
C PRO A 215 -11.88 3.26 -2.15
N SER A 216 -11.51 4.50 -1.85
CA SER A 216 -11.40 4.96 -0.48
C SER A 216 -12.76 4.97 0.22
N GLY A 217 -12.72 4.92 1.55
CA GLY A 217 -13.91 5.09 2.36
C GLY A 217 -13.57 5.38 3.81
N ASN A 218 -14.29 4.72 4.71
CA ASN A 218 -14.21 4.94 6.15
C ASN A 218 -14.58 3.66 6.90
N SER A 219 -14.35 2.51 6.28
CA SER A 219 -14.78 1.24 6.87
C SER A 219 -14.02 0.94 8.16
N GLY A 220 -14.65 0.19 9.07
CA GLY A 220 -14.10 -0.07 10.42
C GLY A 220 -14.24 1.12 11.37
N ILE A 221 -13.37 1.21 12.38
CA ILE A 221 -13.43 2.22 13.46
C ILE A 221 -12.75 3.55 13.06
N SER A 222 -12.62 3.82 11.76
CA SER A 222 -11.89 4.99 11.25
C SER A 222 -12.61 6.33 11.47
N GLY A 223 -13.95 6.31 11.63
CA GLY A 223 -14.79 7.46 11.98
C GLY A 223 -14.97 8.52 10.89
N SER A 224 -13.92 8.87 10.15
CA SER A 224 -13.92 9.87 9.07
C SER A 224 -13.36 9.30 7.76
N TYR A 225 -13.73 9.87 6.62
CA TYR A 225 -13.22 9.42 5.32
C TYR A 225 -11.73 9.71 5.18
N HIS A 226 -10.94 8.64 5.06
CA HIS A 226 -9.50 8.70 4.84
C HIS A 226 -9.00 7.38 4.26
N LEU A 227 -7.77 7.40 3.77
CA LEU A 227 -7.03 6.20 3.42
C LEU A 227 -5.85 6.07 4.36
N HIS A 228 -5.81 4.98 5.12
CA HIS A 228 -4.65 4.61 5.91
C HIS A 228 -3.73 3.76 5.04
N LEU A 229 -2.49 4.25 4.86
CA LEU A 229 -1.44 3.58 4.11
C LEU A 229 -0.36 3.09 5.08
N GLY A 230 -0.16 1.78 5.13
CA GLY A 230 0.93 1.15 5.85
C GLY A 230 1.91 0.47 4.90
N VAL A 231 3.09 0.13 5.41
CA VAL A 231 4.08 -0.68 4.70
C VAL A 231 4.76 -1.66 5.66
N ASN A 232 5.09 -2.86 5.19
CA ASN A 232 5.81 -3.90 5.94
C ASN A 232 5.21 -4.16 7.33
N ASN A 233 3.90 -4.41 7.41
CA ASN A 233 3.14 -4.62 8.65
C ASN A 233 3.20 -3.46 9.67
N GLY A 234 3.56 -2.27 9.19
CA GLY A 234 3.74 -1.06 10.00
C GLY A 234 5.08 -1.00 10.72
N ASP A 235 6.07 -1.79 10.30
CA ASP A 235 7.43 -1.73 10.83
C ASP A 235 8.23 -0.56 10.23
N ASP A 236 7.79 -0.07 9.06
CA ASP A 236 8.39 1.06 8.37
C ASP A 236 7.43 2.23 8.20
N ASN A 237 7.96 3.44 8.27
CA ASN A 237 7.23 4.65 7.88
C ASN A 237 7.06 4.69 6.35
N PRO A 238 5.83 4.73 5.81
CA PRO A 238 5.58 4.86 4.38
C PRO A 238 6.35 5.99 3.69
N LEU A 239 6.58 7.12 4.38
CA LEU A 239 7.30 8.27 3.84
C LEU A 239 8.78 8.01 3.55
N ARG A 240 9.36 6.92 4.08
CA ARG A 240 10.70 6.45 3.67
C ARG A 240 10.77 6.06 2.19
N TYR A 241 9.64 5.67 1.62
CA TYR A 241 9.55 5.18 0.24
C TYR A 241 8.76 6.11 -0.66
N LEU A 242 8.23 7.22 -0.15
CA LEU A 242 7.41 8.15 -0.92
C LEU A 242 8.13 9.47 -1.08
N ILE A 243 8.09 10.03 -2.29
CA ILE A 243 8.49 11.41 -2.51
C ILE A 243 7.50 12.30 -1.75
N HIS A 244 8.04 13.01 -0.78
CA HIS A 244 7.35 14.04 -0.02
C HIS A 244 8.23 15.27 0.02
N THR A 245 7.61 16.45 0.11
CA THR A 245 8.39 17.66 0.41
C THR A 245 9.05 17.41 1.76
N PRO A 246 10.37 17.62 1.91
CA PRO A 246 11.01 17.44 3.20
C PRO A 246 10.26 18.29 4.22
N ASP A 247 9.89 17.67 5.33
CA ASP A 247 9.41 18.42 6.48
C ASP A 247 10.43 19.52 6.75
N ILE A 248 9.96 20.76 6.90
CA ILE A 248 10.80 21.84 7.42
C ILE A 248 11.44 21.27 8.67
N ASN A 249 12.78 21.16 8.69
CA ASN A 249 13.57 20.43 9.70
C ASN A 249 12.81 20.28 11.01
N PRO A 250 12.42 19.06 11.43
CA PRO A 250 11.55 18.88 12.58
C PRO A 250 12.17 19.62 13.76
N THR A 251 11.50 20.67 14.21
CA THR A 251 11.97 21.45 15.35
C THR A 251 11.53 20.69 16.59
N VAL A 252 12.35 19.73 17.03
CA VAL A 252 12.11 19.03 18.28
C VAL A 252 12.52 19.96 19.42
N VAL A 253 11.53 20.56 20.07
CA VAL A 253 11.74 21.27 21.35
C VAL A 253 11.63 20.24 22.46
N ILE A 254 12.77 19.80 22.98
CA ILE A 254 12.80 18.99 24.20
C ILE A 254 12.72 19.97 25.38
N ASN A 255 11.56 20.04 26.04
CA ASN A 255 11.44 20.74 27.31
C ASN A 255 12.02 19.84 28.41
N ASN A 256 13.09 20.29 29.08
CA ASN A 256 13.87 19.55 30.08
C ASN A 256 14.49 18.24 29.55
N PRO A 257 15.44 18.29 28.59
CA PRO A 257 16.15 17.10 28.16
C PRO A 257 16.92 16.51 29.36
N PRO A 258 16.76 15.23 29.70
CA PRO A 258 17.71 14.58 30.61
C PRO A 258 19.10 14.63 29.97
N ASP A 259 20.12 14.97 30.78
CA ASP A 259 21.50 15.36 30.42
C ASP A 259 22.32 14.40 29.52
N ARG A 260 21.73 13.41 28.83
CA ARG A 260 22.48 12.27 28.26
C ARG A 260 22.10 11.86 26.84
N HIS A 261 21.59 12.75 26.00
CA HIS A 261 21.43 12.44 24.58
C HIS A 261 22.33 13.32 23.71
N ILE A 262 23.45 12.74 23.27
CA ILE A 262 24.24 13.22 22.15
C ILE A 262 23.61 12.63 20.89
N PHE A 263 23.00 13.47 20.06
CA PHE A 263 22.68 13.09 18.68
C PHE A 263 23.95 13.28 17.86
N MET A 264 24.60 12.19 17.49
CA MET A 264 25.70 12.24 16.52
C MET A 264 25.10 12.41 15.13
N ARG A 265 25.60 13.42 14.40
CA ARG A 265 25.30 13.66 12.99
C ARG A 265 25.91 12.57 12.11
#